data_AF-A4BKW4-F1
#
_entry.id   AF-A4BKW4-F1
#
_cell.length_a   1.000
_cell.length_b   1.000
_cell.length_c   1.000
_cell.angle_alpha   90.00
_cell.angle_beta   90.00
_cell.angle_gamma   90.00
#
_symmetry.space_group_name_H-M   'P 1'
#
loop_
_entity.id
_entity.type
_entity.pdbx_description
1 polymer ?
#
loop_
_entity_poly.entity_id
_entity_poly.type
_entity_poly.pdbx_seq_one_letter_code
_entity_poly.pdbx_strand_id
1 'polypeptide(L)'
;LGDDGAKLSKRHGAVGVMQYRDDGYLPQALLNYLVRLGWSHGDQEIFSLQEMIDLFSLESVSKSASAFNTDKLLWLNNHYIKTAEPEYVAKYLKWHLDQKEISIENGPAITDVITLVGERCNTLIELAEQSRYFYQDFSEFEAGAAKKHLRPVAKEALALALAKVEALDEWTTENLHAVIAQVCEELELGMGKVGMPLRVAVTGQGQSPSVDAVMQLIGKERIIARIKMALAFIAEREANA
;
A
#
# COMPACT_ATOMS: atom_id res chain seq x y z
N LEU A 1 28.57 -2.28 -12.31
CA LEU A 1 28.05 -2.41 -13.69
C LEU A 1 26.56 -2.12 -13.64
N GLY A 2 25.93 -1.63 -14.71
CA GLY A 2 24.46 -1.59 -14.79
C GLY A 2 23.86 -2.99 -14.91
N ASP A 3 22.53 -3.08 -14.99
CA ASP A 3 21.81 -4.34 -15.21
C ASP A 3 22.23 -5.03 -16.54
N ASP A 4 22.76 -4.25 -17.48
CA ASP A 4 23.31 -4.68 -18.78
C ASP A 4 24.78 -5.12 -18.73
N GLY A 5 25.41 -5.11 -17.55
CA GLY A 5 26.83 -5.42 -17.40
C GLY A 5 27.78 -4.32 -17.90
N ALA A 6 27.28 -3.18 -18.37
CA ALA A 6 28.10 -2.05 -18.79
C ALA A 6 28.51 -1.17 -17.59
N LYS A 7 29.44 -0.23 -17.80
CA LYS A 7 29.79 0.74 -16.74
C LYS A 7 28.56 1.60 -16.43
N LEU A 8 28.19 1.66 -15.14
CA LEU A 8 27.08 2.51 -14.68
C LEU A 8 27.40 3.96 -15.08
N SER A 9 26.55 4.54 -15.92
CA SER A 9 26.67 5.92 -16.41
C SER A 9 25.27 6.49 -16.62
N LYS A 10 25.13 7.80 -16.81
CA LYS A 10 23.81 8.41 -17.08
C LYS A 10 23.08 7.79 -18.29
N ARG A 11 23.82 7.17 -19.21
CA ARG A 11 23.28 6.46 -20.39
C ARG A 11 22.97 4.97 -20.12
N HIS A 12 23.44 4.44 -18.99
CA HIS A 12 23.34 3.04 -18.56
C HIS A 12 22.83 2.97 -17.10
N GLY A 13 21.81 3.76 -16.75
CA GLY A 13 21.10 3.63 -15.46
C GLY A 13 21.70 4.33 -14.24
N ALA A 14 22.79 5.12 -14.35
CA ALA A 14 23.26 5.93 -13.23
C ALA A 14 22.31 7.10 -12.99
N VAL A 15 21.49 6.97 -11.96
CA VAL A 15 20.67 8.06 -11.45
C VAL A 15 21.41 8.81 -10.35
N GLY A 16 21.12 10.11 -10.19
CA GLY A 16 21.63 10.86 -9.05
C GLY A 16 21.07 10.30 -7.75
N VAL A 17 21.81 10.44 -6.63
CA VAL A 17 21.34 9.96 -5.31
C VAL A 17 19.94 10.47 -4.97
N MET A 18 19.64 11.71 -5.38
CA MET A 18 18.31 12.33 -5.19
C MET A 18 17.18 11.59 -5.90
N GLN A 19 17.47 10.93 -7.02
CA GLN A 19 16.46 10.16 -7.75
C GLN A 19 15.97 8.98 -6.91
N TYR A 20 16.82 8.31 -6.14
CA TYR A 20 16.37 7.22 -5.25
C TYR A 20 15.42 7.73 -4.15
N ARG A 21 15.64 8.95 -3.64
CA ARG A 21 14.66 9.58 -2.76
C ARG A 21 13.36 9.82 -3.51
N ASP A 22 13.44 10.42 -4.70
CA ASP A 22 12.28 10.79 -5.48
C ASP A 22 11.45 9.57 -5.88
N ASP A 23 12.11 8.44 -6.17
CA ASP A 23 11.55 7.12 -6.47
C ASP A 23 11.00 6.38 -5.23
N GLY A 24 11.22 6.91 -4.02
CA GLY A 24 10.65 6.39 -2.79
C GLY A 24 11.43 5.27 -2.12
N TYR A 25 12.75 5.27 -2.26
CA TYR A 25 13.63 4.39 -1.49
C TYR A 25 13.94 4.98 -0.11
N LEU A 26 13.79 4.15 0.92
CA LEU A 26 14.26 4.46 2.26
C LEU A 26 15.79 4.57 2.28
N PRO A 27 16.38 5.53 3.02
CA PRO A 27 17.83 5.68 3.08
C PRO A 27 18.55 4.41 3.55
N GLN A 28 17.96 3.69 4.52
CA GLN A 28 18.53 2.45 5.03
C GLN A 28 18.58 1.34 3.98
N ALA A 29 17.53 1.22 3.15
CA ALA A 29 17.50 0.26 2.05
C ALA A 29 18.62 0.55 1.04
N LEU A 30 18.80 1.82 0.69
CA LEU A 30 19.85 2.25 -0.22
C LEU A 30 21.26 2.01 0.37
N LEU A 31 21.48 2.34 1.65
CA LEU A 31 22.76 2.10 2.32
C LEU A 31 23.10 0.60 2.39
N ASN A 32 22.13 -0.23 2.81
CA ASN A 32 22.29 -1.68 2.85
C ASN A 32 22.62 -2.21 1.45
N TYR A 33 21.92 -1.74 0.43
CA TYR A 33 22.15 -2.18 -0.93
C TYR A 33 23.55 -1.80 -1.41
N LEU A 34 23.95 -0.54 -1.20
CA LEU A 34 25.26 -0.03 -1.63
C LEU A 34 26.42 -0.71 -0.90
N VAL A 35 26.32 -0.95 0.41
CA VAL A 35 27.39 -1.67 1.12
C VAL A 35 27.53 -3.09 0.60
N ARG A 36 26.44 -3.74 0.17
CA ARG A 36 26.47 -5.07 -0.45
C ARG A 36 27.06 -5.11 -1.85
N LEU A 37 27.31 -3.95 -2.48
CA LEU A 37 28.03 -3.89 -3.76
C LEU A 37 29.53 -4.04 -3.53
N GLY A 38 29.95 -5.27 -3.33
CA GLY A 38 31.35 -5.65 -3.24
C GLY A 38 31.80 -6.00 -1.83
N TRP A 39 30.95 -5.86 -0.81
CA TRP A 39 31.20 -6.40 0.52
C TRP A 39 30.14 -7.44 0.90
N SER A 40 30.54 -8.45 1.66
CA SER A 40 29.64 -9.48 2.19
C SER A 40 30.02 -9.89 3.61
N HIS A 41 29.05 -10.42 4.34
CA HIS A 41 29.23 -11.01 5.66
C HIS A 41 28.40 -12.30 5.74
N GLY A 42 29.04 -13.44 5.42
CA GLY A 42 28.34 -14.71 5.22
C GLY A 42 27.16 -14.58 4.24
N ASP A 43 26.03 -15.17 4.61
CA ASP A 43 24.79 -15.16 3.82
C ASP A 43 23.82 -14.01 4.20
N GLN A 44 24.19 -13.15 5.16
CA GLN A 44 23.32 -12.06 5.61
C GLN A 44 23.12 -11.02 4.50
N GLU A 45 21.89 -10.68 4.17
CA GLU A 45 21.56 -9.69 3.12
C GLU A 45 21.00 -8.38 3.69
N ILE A 46 20.42 -8.44 4.90
CA ILE A 46 19.76 -7.32 5.57
C ILE A 46 20.62 -6.87 6.74
N PHE A 47 20.93 -5.57 6.81
CA PHE A 47 21.79 -4.97 7.83
C PHE A 47 21.19 -3.67 8.37
N SER A 48 21.10 -3.57 9.69
CA SER A 48 20.98 -2.27 10.35
C SER A 48 22.22 -1.40 10.09
N LEU A 49 22.07 -0.09 10.24
CA LEU A 49 23.23 0.82 10.11
C LEU A 49 24.34 0.47 11.10
N GLN A 50 23.97 0.04 12.32
CA GLN A 50 24.93 -0.36 13.35
C GLN A 50 25.69 -1.62 12.95
N GLU A 51 25.00 -2.65 12.42
CA GLU A 51 25.66 -3.85 11.90
C GLU A 51 26.59 -3.52 10.73
N MET A 52 26.22 -2.61 9.84
CA MET A 52 27.13 -2.16 8.77
C MET A 52 28.41 -1.54 9.33
N ILE A 53 28.32 -0.78 10.43
CA ILE A 53 29.50 -0.17 11.07
C ILE A 53 30.36 -1.24 11.77
N ASP A 54 29.74 -2.13 12.53
CA ASP A 54 30.44 -3.09 13.38
C ASP A 54 31.06 -4.25 12.60
N LEU A 55 30.42 -4.68 11.51
CA LEU A 55 30.83 -5.85 10.73
C LEU A 55 31.70 -5.50 9.52
N PHE A 56 31.79 -4.23 9.12
CA PHE A 56 32.52 -3.85 7.93
C PHE A 56 34.02 -4.07 8.10
N SER A 57 34.64 -4.68 7.10
CA SER A 57 36.09 -4.87 7.02
C SER A 57 36.54 -4.76 5.56
N LEU A 58 37.72 -4.20 5.35
CA LEU A 58 38.32 -4.12 4.01
C LEU A 58 38.72 -5.49 3.47
N GLU A 59 38.98 -6.47 4.34
CA GLU A 59 39.33 -7.84 3.94
C GLU A 59 38.16 -8.57 3.27
N SER A 60 36.93 -8.23 3.66
CA SER A 60 35.70 -8.76 3.07
C SER A 60 35.24 -8.01 1.82
N VAL A 61 36.03 -7.07 1.29
CA VAL A 61 35.73 -6.35 0.05
C VAL A 61 36.28 -7.14 -1.15
N SER A 62 35.38 -7.57 -2.03
CA SER A 62 35.68 -8.25 -3.28
C SER A 62 36.37 -7.32 -4.29
N LYS A 63 37.32 -7.89 -5.04
CA LYS A 63 37.96 -7.24 -6.19
C LYS A 63 37.13 -7.36 -7.48
N SER A 64 36.09 -8.20 -7.49
CA SER A 64 35.22 -8.37 -8.66
C SER A 64 34.27 -7.17 -8.82
N ALA A 65 33.94 -6.84 -10.07
CA ALA A 65 32.97 -5.80 -10.36
C ALA A 65 31.58 -6.24 -9.88
N SER A 66 30.94 -5.43 -9.03
CA SER A 66 29.54 -5.64 -8.65
C SER A 66 28.62 -5.11 -9.74
N ALA A 67 27.55 -5.86 -10.05
CA ALA A 67 26.47 -5.42 -10.92
C ALA A 67 25.34 -4.83 -10.08
N PHE A 68 24.76 -3.73 -10.57
CA PHE A 68 23.52 -3.21 -10.05
C PHE A 68 22.40 -4.22 -10.38
N ASN A 69 21.38 -4.25 -9.54
CA ASN A 69 20.22 -5.12 -9.61
C ASN A 69 19.09 -4.36 -8.91
N THR A 70 18.24 -3.75 -9.72
CA THR A 70 17.13 -2.91 -9.25
C THR A 70 16.08 -3.71 -8.48
N ASP A 71 15.81 -4.96 -8.88
CA ASP A 71 14.86 -5.84 -8.20
C ASP A 71 15.30 -6.16 -6.77
N LYS A 72 16.61 -6.37 -6.56
CA LYS A 72 17.17 -6.61 -5.23
C LYS A 72 17.08 -5.36 -4.33
N LEU A 73 17.32 -4.17 -4.89
CA LEU A 73 17.13 -2.93 -4.16
C LEU A 73 15.66 -2.73 -3.79
N LEU A 74 14.74 -3.03 -4.71
CA LEU A 74 13.31 -2.95 -4.47
C LEU A 74 12.84 -3.92 -3.37
N TRP A 75 13.33 -5.16 -3.39
CA TRP A 75 13.09 -6.16 -2.35
C TRP A 75 13.59 -5.70 -0.97
N LEU A 76 14.81 -5.15 -0.90
CA LEU A 76 15.32 -4.55 0.35
C LEU A 76 14.44 -3.40 0.82
N ASN A 77 13.97 -2.56 -0.10
CA ASN A 77 13.14 -1.42 0.26
C ASN A 77 11.78 -1.84 0.83
N ASN A 78 11.12 -2.82 0.21
CA ASN A 78 9.91 -3.43 0.75
C ASN A 78 10.17 -4.02 2.15
N HIS A 79 11.29 -4.73 2.34
CA HIS A 79 11.67 -5.24 3.65
C HIS A 79 11.71 -4.12 4.70
N TYR A 80 12.42 -3.03 4.44
CA TYR A 80 12.53 -1.93 5.40
C TYR A 80 11.23 -1.15 5.61
N ILE A 81 10.38 -1.00 4.59
CA ILE A 81 9.04 -0.42 4.76
C ILE A 81 8.20 -1.30 5.71
N LYS A 82 8.32 -2.62 5.59
CA LYS A 82 7.56 -3.59 6.38
C LYS A 82 8.05 -3.73 7.83
N THR A 83 9.36 -3.65 8.07
CA THR A 83 9.96 -4.04 9.36
C THR A 83 10.47 -2.89 10.21
N ALA A 84 10.66 -1.70 9.64
CA ALA A 84 11.06 -0.53 10.41
C ALA A 84 9.89 -0.01 11.27
N GLU A 85 10.23 0.72 12.35
CA GLU A 85 9.23 1.43 13.15
C GLU A 85 8.39 2.36 12.26
N PRO A 86 7.05 2.36 12.37
CA PRO A 86 6.18 3.17 11.53
C PRO A 86 6.51 4.67 11.57
N GLU A 87 6.96 5.20 12.71
CA GLU A 87 7.39 6.59 12.88
C GLU A 87 8.62 6.92 12.02
N TYR A 88 9.55 5.96 11.90
CA TYR A 88 10.72 6.10 11.05
C TYR A 88 10.30 6.16 9.57
N VAL A 89 9.41 5.28 9.15
CA VAL A 89 8.86 5.29 7.78
C VAL A 89 8.10 6.59 7.52
N ALA A 90 7.27 7.03 8.46
CA ALA A 90 6.46 8.25 8.36
C ALA A 90 7.31 9.50 8.11
N LYS A 91 8.49 9.61 8.74
CA LYS A 91 9.43 10.71 8.54
C LYS A 91 9.81 10.89 7.06
N TYR A 92 10.06 9.79 6.34
CA TYR A 92 10.44 9.84 4.92
C TYR A 92 9.22 9.86 4.01
N LEU A 93 8.15 9.17 4.39
CA LEU A 93 6.87 9.19 3.68
C LEU A 93 6.30 10.61 3.54
N LYS A 94 6.51 11.47 4.54
CA LYS A 94 6.03 12.87 4.54
C LYS A 94 6.35 13.59 3.23
N TRP A 95 7.56 13.45 2.71
CA TRP A 95 7.96 14.11 1.46
C TRP A 95 7.05 13.69 0.29
N HIS A 96 6.73 12.40 0.18
CA HIS A 96 5.87 11.87 -0.89
C HIS A 96 4.40 12.25 -0.70
N LEU A 97 3.92 12.32 0.55
CA LEU A 97 2.57 12.83 0.86
C LEU A 97 2.44 14.30 0.44
N ASP A 98 3.43 15.13 0.76
CA ASP A 98 3.46 16.54 0.37
C ASP A 98 3.48 16.69 -1.17
N GLN A 99 4.30 15.92 -1.89
CA GLN A 99 4.35 15.93 -3.37
C GLN A 99 3.03 15.50 -4.02
N LYS A 100 2.24 14.67 -3.33
CA LYS A 100 0.93 14.19 -3.80
C LYS A 100 -0.25 15.00 -3.27
N GLU A 101 0.04 16.08 -2.53
CA GLU A 101 -0.95 16.95 -1.89
C GLU A 101 -1.92 16.17 -0.98
N ILE A 102 -1.41 15.16 -0.28
CA ILE A 102 -2.18 14.34 0.67
C ILE A 102 -1.97 14.92 2.07
N SER A 103 -2.96 15.67 2.57
CA SER A 103 -2.99 16.10 3.98
C SER A 103 -3.40 14.93 4.87
N ILE A 104 -2.65 14.69 5.95
CA ILE A 104 -2.94 13.62 6.92
C ILE A 104 -3.80 14.09 8.10
N GLU A 105 -4.25 15.34 8.10
CA GLU A 105 -4.96 15.95 9.25
C GLU A 105 -6.37 15.40 9.46
N ASN A 106 -7.00 14.88 8.41
CA ASN A 106 -8.40 14.44 8.42
C ASN A 106 -8.55 12.91 8.39
N GLY A 107 -7.64 12.18 9.03
CA GLY A 107 -7.63 10.72 8.97
C GLY A 107 -7.02 10.05 10.19
N PRO A 108 -6.84 8.71 10.12
CA PRO A 108 -6.20 7.93 11.17
C PRO A 108 -4.74 8.35 11.37
N ALA A 109 -4.10 7.84 12.44
CA ALA A 109 -2.67 8.03 12.60
C ALA A 109 -1.92 7.44 11.40
N ILE A 110 -0.96 8.19 10.86
CA ILE A 110 -0.18 7.73 9.69
C ILE A 110 0.60 6.46 9.99
N THR A 111 0.98 6.23 11.24
CA THR A 111 1.60 4.98 11.70
C THR A 111 0.69 3.77 11.51
N ASP A 112 -0.60 3.89 11.83
CA ASP A 112 -1.58 2.81 11.65
C ASP A 112 -1.78 2.48 10.16
N VAL A 113 -1.81 3.52 9.33
CA VAL A 113 -1.88 3.36 7.86
C VAL A 113 -0.63 2.66 7.36
N ILE A 114 0.56 3.10 7.76
CA ILE A 114 1.84 2.47 7.39
C ILE A 114 1.85 1.00 7.78
N THR A 115 1.43 0.65 9.00
CA THR A 115 1.34 -0.74 9.45
C THR A 115 0.39 -1.56 8.57
N LEU A 116 -0.75 -0.99 8.17
CA LEU A 116 -1.75 -1.71 7.39
C LEU A 116 -1.36 -1.88 5.91
N VAL A 117 -0.82 -0.85 5.25
CA VAL A 117 -0.53 -0.88 3.81
C VAL A 117 0.93 -1.17 3.48
N GLY A 118 1.86 -0.94 4.41
CA GLY A 118 3.31 -1.01 4.19
C GLY A 118 3.80 -2.36 3.69
N GLU A 119 3.21 -3.46 4.17
CA GLU A 119 3.58 -4.82 3.75
C GLU A 119 3.48 -5.04 2.23
N ARG A 120 2.62 -4.27 1.56
CA ARG A 120 2.31 -4.43 0.13
C ARG A 120 3.00 -3.40 -0.75
N CYS A 121 3.75 -2.47 -0.18
CA CYS A 121 4.36 -1.35 -0.89
C CYS A 121 5.85 -1.60 -1.08
N ASN A 122 6.33 -1.45 -2.30
CA ASN A 122 7.75 -1.57 -2.60
C ASN A 122 8.48 -0.23 -2.48
N THR A 123 7.75 0.88 -2.56
CA THR A 123 8.30 2.25 -2.48
C THR A 123 7.42 3.16 -1.62
N LEU A 124 8.01 4.25 -1.13
CA LEU A 124 7.26 5.30 -0.43
C LEU A 124 6.29 6.05 -1.35
N ILE A 125 6.51 6.07 -2.68
CA ILE A 125 5.54 6.60 -3.65
C ILE A 125 4.28 5.72 -3.64
N GLU A 126 4.46 4.41 -3.75
CA GLU A 126 3.35 3.44 -3.71
C GLU A 126 2.61 3.54 -2.38
N LEU A 127 3.35 3.62 -1.27
CA LEU A 127 2.79 3.78 0.07
C LEU A 127 1.96 5.06 0.19
N ALA A 128 2.45 6.19 -0.32
CA ALA A 128 1.71 7.44 -0.32
C ALA A 128 0.43 7.35 -1.16
N GLU A 129 0.48 6.71 -2.33
CA GLU A 129 -0.72 6.53 -3.16
C GLU A 129 -1.75 5.60 -2.50
N GLN A 130 -1.31 4.49 -1.92
CA GLN A 130 -2.16 3.56 -1.17
C GLN A 130 -2.70 4.17 0.13
N SER A 131 -2.11 5.25 0.62
CA SER A 131 -2.58 5.98 1.79
C SER A 131 -3.71 6.96 1.47
N ARG A 132 -3.88 7.36 0.19
CA ARG A 132 -4.75 8.47 -0.21
C ARG A 132 -6.19 8.32 0.28
N TYR A 133 -6.80 7.16 0.10
CA TYR A 133 -8.21 6.95 0.40
C TYR A 133 -8.53 6.96 1.91
N PHE A 134 -7.53 6.92 2.79
CA PHE A 134 -7.72 7.13 4.23
C PHE A 134 -7.87 8.61 4.59
N TYR A 135 -7.35 9.52 3.77
CA TYR A 135 -7.30 10.95 4.10
C TYR A 135 -8.14 11.83 3.17
N GLN A 136 -8.41 11.35 1.95
CA GLN A 136 -9.16 12.07 0.93
C GLN A 136 -10.35 11.23 0.50
N ASP A 137 -11.50 11.88 0.33
CA ASP A 137 -12.63 11.27 -0.35
C ASP A 137 -12.46 11.36 -1.86
N PHE A 138 -13.19 10.52 -2.58
CA PHE A 138 -13.16 10.43 -4.04
C PHE A 138 -14.56 10.66 -4.60
N SER A 139 -14.62 11.22 -5.81
CA SER A 139 -15.85 11.44 -6.57
C SER A 139 -16.07 10.38 -7.66
N GLU A 140 -15.06 9.56 -7.94
CA GLU A 140 -15.06 8.60 -9.03
C GLU A 140 -14.42 7.27 -8.60
N PHE A 141 -14.88 6.18 -9.21
CA PHE A 141 -14.29 4.85 -9.05
C PHE A 141 -13.29 4.57 -10.19
N GLU A 142 -12.23 3.82 -9.89
CA GLU A 142 -11.32 3.30 -10.92
C GLU A 142 -12.12 2.48 -11.96
N ALA A 143 -12.07 2.92 -13.22
CA ALA A 143 -13.01 2.47 -14.24
C ALA A 143 -13.02 0.95 -14.46
N GLY A 144 -11.85 0.29 -14.42
CA GLY A 144 -11.72 -1.15 -14.54
C GLY A 144 -12.33 -1.90 -13.37
N ALA A 145 -12.02 -1.50 -12.14
CA ALA A 145 -12.59 -2.06 -10.92
C ALA A 145 -14.11 -1.85 -10.86
N ALA A 146 -14.59 -0.64 -11.14
CA ALA A 146 -16.01 -0.30 -11.17
C ALA A 146 -16.76 -1.14 -12.22
N LYS A 147 -16.21 -1.24 -13.44
CA LYS A 147 -16.79 -2.05 -14.52
C LYS A 147 -16.96 -3.50 -14.11
N LYS A 148 -15.97 -4.06 -13.41
CA LYS A 148 -15.92 -5.48 -13.02
C LYS A 148 -16.75 -5.80 -11.77
N HIS A 149 -16.74 -4.92 -10.78
CA HIS A 149 -17.24 -5.20 -9.44
C HIS A 149 -18.49 -4.42 -9.02
N LEU A 150 -18.71 -3.21 -9.56
CA LEU A 150 -19.93 -2.43 -9.32
C LEU A 150 -20.95 -2.66 -10.44
N ARG A 151 -21.41 -3.91 -10.55
CA ARG A 151 -22.45 -4.37 -11.49
C ARG A 151 -23.80 -4.50 -10.77
N PRO A 152 -24.95 -4.54 -11.48
CA PRO A 152 -26.27 -4.71 -10.87
C PRO A 152 -26.36 -5.86 -9.86
N VAL A 153 -25.72 -7.00 -10.15
CA VAL A 153 -25.65 -8.16 -9.25
C VAL A 153 -24.98 -7.89 -7.88
N ALA A 154 -24.19 -6.82 -7.75
CA ALA A 154 -23.56 -6.44 -6.48
C ALA A 154 -24.47 -5.58 -5.58
N LYS A 155 -25.59 -5.06 -6.12
CA LYS A 155 -26.48 -4.12 -5.44
C LYS A 155 -27.02 -4.69 -4.12
N GLU A 156 -27.50 -5.93 -4.16
CA GLU A 156 -28.08 -6.60 -2.98
C GLU A 156 -27.05 -6.77 -1.86
N ALA A 157 -25.84 -7.25 -2.20
CA ALA A 157 -24.76 -7.40 -1.24
C ALA A 157 -24.31 -6.07 -0.62
N LEU A 158 -24.19 -5.01 -1.42
CA LEU A 158 -23.83 -3.69 -0.92
C LEU A 158 -24.94 -3.05 -0.08
N ALA A 159 -26.21 -3.25 -0.43
CA ALA A 159 -27.35 -2.75 0.34
C ALA A 159 -27.47 -3.44 1.69
N LEU A 160 -27.26 -4.77 1.75
CA LEU A 160 -27.25 -5.51 3.01
C LEU A 160 -26.05 -5.14 3.87
N ALA A 161 -24.86 -5.02 3.28
CA ALA A 161 -23.68 -4.52 3.96
C ALA A 161 -23.92 -3.12 4.55
N LEU A 162 -24.53 -2.21 3.77
CA LEU A 162 -24.89 -0.87 4.23
C LEU A 162 -25.79 -0.92 5.48
N ALA A 163 -26.88 -1.67 5.42
CA ALA A 163 -27.82 -1.78 6.53
C ALA A 163 -27.14 -2.32 7.82
N LYS A 164 -26.29 -3.33 7.67
CA LYS A 164 -25.55 -3.92 8.80
C LYS A 164 -24.49 -2.99 9.38
N VAL A 165 -23.75 -2.25 8.56
CA VAL A 165 -22.76 -1.28 9.07
C VAL A 165 -23.43 -0.06 9.71
N GLU A 166 -24.59 0.37 9.20
CA GLU A 166 -25.39 1.44 9.82
C GLU A 166 -25.85 1.05 11.23
N ALA A 167 -26.30 -0.20 11.39
CA ALA A 167 -26.74 -0.78 12.66
C ALA A 167 -25.61 -1.16 13.63
N LEU A 168 -24.35 -1.06 13.22
CA LEU A 168 -23.22 -1.51 14.04
C LEU A 168 -22.89 -0.50 15.15
N ASP A 169 -22.97 -0.92 16.42
CA ASP A 169 -22.69 -0.07 17.58
C ASP A 169 -21.19 0.17 17.79
N GLU A 170 -20.39 -0.90 17.80
CA GLU A 170 -18.96 -0.85 18.03
C GLU A 170 -18.17 -0.99 16.72
N TRP A 171 -17.43 0.06 16.33
CA TRP A 171 -16.68 0.13 15.08
C TRP A 171 -15.28 -0.49 15.18
N THR A 172 -15.22 -1.82 15.26
CA THR A 172 -13.97 -2.59 15.37
C THR A 172 -13.75 -3.47 14.13
N THR A 173 -12.50 -3.82 13.84
CA THR A 173 -12.15 -4.70 12.71
C THR A 173 -12.86 -6.05 12.81
N GLU A 174 -12.95 -6.63 14.01
CA GLU A 174 -13.64 -7.90 14.26
C GLU A 174 -15.12 -7.82 13.92
N ASN A 175 -15.81 -6.76 14.38
CA ASN A 175 -17.22 -6.57 14.08
C ASN A 175 -17.47 -6.32 12.59
N LEU A 176 -16.60 -5.57 11.93
CA LEU A 176 -16.67 -5.35 10.48
C LEU A 176 -16.43 -6.64 9.69
N HIS A 177 -15.50 -7.48 10.16
CA HIS A 177 -15.29 -8.82 9.61
C HIS A 177 -16.56 -9.67 9.73
N ALA A 178 -17.19 -9.67 10.91
CA ALA A 178 -18.44 -10.37 11.17
C ALA A 178 -19.58 -9.89 10.27
N VAL A 179 -19.71 -8.57 10.04
CA VAL A 179 -20.69 -8.01 9.11
C VAL A 179 -20.49 -8.59 7.71
N ILE A 180 -19.26 -8.63 7.19
CA ILE A 180 -18.99 -9.14 5.85
C ILE A 180 -19.30 -10.64 5.76
N ALA A 181 -18.96 -11.41 6.80
CA ALA A 181 -19.27 -12.84 6.88
C ALA A 181 -20.79 -13.08 6.89
N GLN A 182 -21.55 -12.31 7.68
CA GLN A 182 -23.01 -12.41 7.71
C GLN A 182 -23.65 -12.07 6.36
N VAL A 183 -23.14 -11.07 5.63
CA VAL A 183 -23.64 -10.77 4.27
C VAL A 183 -23.38 -11.94 3.32
N CYS A 184 -22.22 -12.60 3.44
CA CYS A 184 -21.92 -13.79 2.65
C CYS A 184 -22.88 -14.94 2.97
N GLU A 185 -23.17 -15.17 4.25
CA GLU A 185 -24.06 -16.22 4.72
C GLU A 185 -25.51 -15.98 4.31
N GLU A 186 -26.06 -14.79 4.61
CA GLU A 186 -27.47 -14.46 4.36
C GLU A 186 -27.85 -14.46 2.87
N LEU A 187 -26.90 -14.10 2.00
CA LEU A 187 -27.12 -14.09 0.55
C LEU A 187 -26.61 -15.36 -0.15
N GLU A 188 -26.04 -16.31 0.59
CA GLU A 188 -25.39 -17.50 0.04
C GLU A 188 -24.32 -17.16 -1.03
N LEU A 189 -23.58 -16.06 -0.81
CA LEU A 189 -22.56 -15.55 -1.72
C LEU A 189 -21.15 -15.79 -1.16
N GLY A 190 -20.24 -16.26 -2.01
CA GLY A 190 -18.83 -16.35 -1.65
C GLY A 190 -18.17 -14.98 -1.46
N MET A 191 -17.12 -14.92 -0.64
CA MET A 191 -16.39 -13.69 -0.29
C MET A 191 -15.97 -12.83 -1.48
N GLY A 192 -15.62 -13.43 -2.64
CA GLY A 192 -15.26 -12.68 -3.84
C GLY A 192 -16.42 -11.84 -4.42
N LYS A 193 -17.68 -12.24 -4.21
CA LYS A 193 -18.88 -11.53 -4.67
C LYS A 193 -19.34 -10.43 -3.70
N VAL A 194 -18.95 -10.50 -2.43
CA VAL A 194 -19.28 -9.49 -1.40
C VAL A 194 -18.11 -8.54 -1.17
N GLY A 195 -16.93 -9.08 -0.87
CA GLY A 195 -15.74 -8.33 -0.51
C GLY A 195 -15.17 -7.48 -1.64
N MET A 196 -15.23 -7.94 -2.90
CA MET A 196 -14.69 -7.13 -4.02
C MET A 196 -15.55 -5.90 -4.34
N PRO A 197 -16.90 -6.00 -4.48
CA PRO A 197 -17.71 -4.80 -4.61
C PRO A 197 -17.58 -3.86 -3.42
N LEU A 198 -17.56 -4.40 -2.19
CA LEU A 198 -17.37 -3.60 -0.98
C LEU A 198 -16.02 -2.89 -0.98
N ARG A 199 -14.94 -3.56 -1.39
CA ARG A 199 -13.60 -2.94 -1.55
C ARG A 199 -13.66 -1.74 -2.49
N VAL A 200 -14.20 -1.93 -3.69
CA VAL A 200 -14.30 -0.84 -4.67
C VAL A 200 -15.17 0.28 -4.13
N ALA A 201 -16.27 -0.05 -3.45
CA ALA A 201 -17.13 0.93 -2.81
C ALA A 201 -16.37 1.77 -1.79
N VAL A 202 -15.55 1.17 -0.92
CA VAL A 202 -14.92 1.88 0.21
C VAL A 202 -13.56 2.50 -0.11
N THR A 203 -12.84 2.04 -1.14
CA THR A 203 -11.53 2.60 -1.51
C THR A 203 -11.51 3.34 -2.82
N GLY A 204 -12.56 3.20 -3.64
CA GLY A 204 -12.57 3.69 -5.02
C GLY A 204 -11.80 2.79 -5.99
N GLN A 205 -11.11 1.74 -5.51
CA GLN A 205 -10.10 0.98 -6.27
C GLN A 205 -10.23 -0.54 -6.09
N GLY A 206 -9.67 -1.31 -7.01
CA GLY A 206 -9.75 -2.79 -6.98
C GLY A 206 -8.80 -3.49 -6.01
N GLN A 207 -7.81 -2.78 -5.46
CA GLN A 207 -6.78 -3.33 -4.59
C GLN A 207 -6.74 -2.59 -3.26
N SER A 208 -6.60 -3.35 -2.18
CA SER A 208 -6.44 -2.85 -0.81
C SER A 208 -5.94 -3.99 0.08
N PRO A 209 -5.52 -3.69 1.32
CA PRO A 209 -5.52 -4.65 2.43
C PRO A 209 -6.90 -5.26 2.68
N SER A 210 -7.07 -6.00 3.79
CA SER A 210 -8.37 -6.53 4.15
C SER A 210 -9.40 -5.41 4.29
N VAL A 211 -10.61 -5.63 3.76
CA VAL A 211 -11.57 -4.53 3.57
C VAL A 211 -12.15 -4.05 4.91
N ASP A 212 -12.26 -4.95 5.88
CA ASP A 212 -12.62 -4.69 7.29
C ASP A 212 -11.61 -3.76 7.98
N ALA A 213 -10.32 -4.02 7.86
CA ALA A 213 -9.27 -3.18 8.45
C ALA A 213 -9.23 -1.79 7.80
N VAL A 214 -9.43 -1.74 6.47
CA VAL A 214 -9.57 -0.48 5.74
C VAL A 214 -10.79 0.31 6.23
N MET A 215 -11.94 -0.35 6.38
CA MET A 215 -13.15 0.27 6.90
C MET A 215 -12.99 0.77 8.34
N GLN A 216 -12.28 0.03 9.18
CA GLN A 216 -11.99 0.43 10.56
C GLN A 216 -11.20 1.75 10.59
N LEU A 217 -10.12 1.87 9.82
CA LEU A 217 -9.29 3.08 9.79
C LEU A 217 -9.96 4.28 9.11
N ILE A 218 -10.82 4.07 8.10
CA ILE A 218 -11.55 5.17 7.44
C ILE A 218 -12.65 5.74 8.35
N GLY A 219 -13.31 4.89 9.13
CA GLY A 219 -14.37 5.27 10.05
C GLY A 219 -15.79 5.20 9.45
N LYS A 220 -16.77 5.03 10.35
CA LYS A 220 -18.17 4.68 10.05
C LYS A 220 -18.84 5.61 9.04
N GLU A 221 -18.80 6.92 9.29
CA GLU A 221 -19.55 7.91 8.50
C GLU A 221 -19.11 7.93 7.04
N ARG A 222 -17.79 7.94 6.79
CA ARG A 222 -17.21 7.93 5.45
C ARG A 222 -17.47 6.62 4.73
N ILE A 223 -17.40 5.49 5.42
CA ILE A 223 -17.74 4.18 4.85
C ILE A 223 -19.21 4.11 4.41
N ILE A 224 -20.14 4.57 5.24
CA ILE A 224 -21.56 4.64 4.89
C ILE A 224 -21.77 5.50 3.65
N ALA A 225 -21.16 6.70 3.59
CA ALA A 225 -21.27 7.60 2.45
C ALA A 225 -20.73 6.96 1.16
N ARG A 226 -19.59 6.28 1.24
CA ARG A 226 -18.94 5.58 0.12
C ARG A 226 -19.76 4.38 -0.40
N ILE A 227 -20.38 3.61 0.49
CA ILE A 227 -21.28 2.51 0.07
C ILE A 227 -22.52 3.07 -0.62
N LYS A 228 -23.12 4.15 -0.10
CA LYS A 228 -24.26 4.84 -0.73
C LYS A 228 -23.91 5.36 -2.13
N MET A 229 -22.72 5.94 -2.28
CA MET A 229 -22.18 6.38 -3.57
C MET A 229 -22.07 5.22 -4.57
N ALA A 230 -21.55 4.07 -4.13
CA ALA A 230 -21.43 2.88 -4.99
C ALA A 230 -22.81 2.32 -5.41
N LEU A 231 -23.80 2.36 -4.51
CA LEU A 231 -25.18 1.99 -4.83
C LEU A 231 -25.82 2.94 -5.84
N ALA A 232 -25.59 4.24 -5.70
CA ALA A 232 -26.06 5.24 -6.67
C ALA A 232 -25.41 5.04 -8.05
N PHE A 233 -24.10 4.76 -8.08
CA PHE A 233 -23.39 4.42 -9.31
C PHE A 233 -23.95 3.18 -10.00
N ILE A 234 -24.30 2.13 -9.25
CA ILE A 234 -24.95 0.94 -9.82
C ILE A 234 -26.33 1.28 -10.39
N ALA A 235 -27.13 2.07 -9.68
CA ALA A 235 -28.47 2.47 -10.13
C ALA A 235 -28.44 3.29 -11.42
N GLU A 236 -27.47 4.21 -11.56
CA GLU A 236 -27.26 4.98 -12.80
C GLU A 236 -26.88 4.07 -13.96
N ARG A 237 -26.02 3.06 -13.73
CA ARG A 237 -25.67 2.07 -14.75
C ARG A 237 -26.85 1.19 -15.16
N GLU A 238 -27.76 0.86 -14.25
CA GLU A 238 -29.00 0.14 -14.56
C GLU A 238 -29.94 0.98 -15.43
N ALA A 239 -30.05 2.28 -15.16
CA ALA A 239 -30.91 3.19 -15.93
C ALA A 239 -30.40 3.47 -17.35
N ASN A 240 -29.08 3.36 -17.56
CA ASN A 240 -28.41 3.62 -18.84
C ASN A 240 -28.18 2.34 -19.68
N ALA A 241 -28.59 1.16 -19.20
CA ALA A 241 -28.44 -0.13 -19.87
C ALA A 241 -29.69 -0.53 -20.66
#